data_AF-A0AA40E1T2-F1
#
_entry.id   AF-A0AA40E1T2-F1
#
_cell.length_a   1.000
_cell.length_b   1.000
_cell.length_c   1.000
_cell.angle_alpha   90.00
_cell.angle_beta   90.00
_cell.angle_gamma   90.00
#
_symmetry.space_group_name_H-M   'P 1'
#
loop_
_entity.id
_entity.type
_entity.pdbx_description
1 polymer ?
#
loop_
_entity_poly.entity_id
_entity_poly.type
_entity_poly.pdbx_seq_one_letter_code
_entity_poly.pdbx_strand_id
1 'polypeptide(L)'
;MRQFCSFLLPLACYGVTGAAAQAAAAGTKPPGFAPGAKWQIDIMNTLDVTKPLVPADAVVWDLDLFHLQRHPEIVDFLRKQIPDVSVICYFNAGLAQPSDCDWETTWQSAAFRGLLGNSYDAPFGEEKWINIKNQTAVDLIKRRVTLAADLGCDGVDPDNIDGFTGDEGGGSGTGWSTTSADYTRFVTELATLAHSLATKRGFPLMIGQKNAAKLVSILAPLLDFAVLEDCKDLRQEAGGAFCADFQPYVAAGKPIFSIEYPTSLRDSAGASQCKAAGADAAQFEKSCAVDAAAGGSLGNFGFSEVLKLRDSASDKSGELNGCTQYCGKQGAGVVVTATNGEIDGDACPAVTGTTGGGGVGVVAPVVAAPVPTKSAVASAGDEDEGDRGFGRRGRKKRGGVKRR
;
A
#
# COMPACT_ATOMS: atom_id res chain seq x y z
N MET A 1 25.62 -67.67 46.93
CA MET A 1 24.32 -67.05 47.26
C MET A 1 24.26 -65.68 46.62
N ARG A 2 23.18 -65.42 45.89
CA ARG A 2 22.84 -64.13 45.27
C ARG A 2 22.53 -63.10 46.35
N GLN A 3 22.97 -61.86 46.18
CA GLN A 3 22.24 -60.70 46.72
C GLN A 3 22.38 -59.54 45.74
N PHE A 4 21.21 -59.08 45.27
CA PHE A 4 21.00 -58.09 44.24
C PHE A 4 21.23 -56.67 44.78
N CYS A 5 21.97 -55.85 44.04
CA CYS A 5 21.99 -54.39 44.18
C CYS A 5 20.78 -53.79 43.46
N SER A 6 19.93 -53.07 44.18
CA SER A 6 18.88 -52.21 43.61
C SER A 6 19.52 -50.93 43.04
N PHE A 7 19.36 -50.71 41.73
CA PHE A 7 19.55 -49.40 41.11
C PHE A 7 18.18 -48.81 40.76
N LEU A 8 17.85 -47.66 41.36
CA LEU A 8 16.73 -46.79 40.98
C LEU A 8 17.23 -45.81 39.91
N LEU A 9 16.62 -45.81 38.73
CA LEU A 9 16.73 -44.72 37.75
C LEU A 9 15.82 -43.55 38.16
N PRO A 10 16.21 -42.28 37.96
CA PRO A 10 15.25 -41.20 37.89
C PRO A 10 14.72 -41.03 36.46
N LEU A 11 13.40 -41.01 36.39
CA LEU A 11 12.58 -40.64 35.24
C LEU A 11 12.77 -39.14 34.95
N ALA A 12 13.29 -38.78 33.77
CA ALA A 12 13.35 -37.39 33.33
C ALA A 12 11.97 -36.94 32.84
N CYS A 13 11.29 -36.10 33.63
CA CYS A 13 10.10 -35.39 33.20
C CYS A 13 10.50 -34.30 32.19
N TYR A 14 10.16 -34.51 30.92
CA TYR A 14 10.00 -33.44 29.95
C TYR A 14 8.80 -32.57 30.34
N GLY A 15 8.99 -31.29 30.62
CA GLY A 15 7.85 -30.41 30.84
C GLY A 15 8.18 -29.04 31.41
N VAL A 16 8.81 -28.17 30.62
CA VAL A 16 8.71 -26.69 30.68
C VAL A 16 9.28 -26.22 29.32
N THR A 17 8.74 -25.31 28.50
CA THR A 17 8.06 -24.03 28.72
C THR A 17 7.28 -23.64 27.45
N GLY A 18 5.97 -23.83 27.40
CA GLY A 18 5.12 -23.17 26.37
C GLY A 18 5.00 -21.66 26.56
N ALA A 19 5.31 -21.16 27.77
CA ALA A 19 5.20 -19.74 28.12
C ALA A 19 6.37 -18.87 27.62
N ALA A 20 7.55 -19.44 27.40
CA ALA A 20 8.72 -18.67 26.95
C ALA A 20 8.65 -18.31 25.44
N ALA A 21 7.99 -19.15 24.63
CA ALA A 21 7.76 -18.86 23.21
C ALA A 21 6.73 -17.74 23.00
N GLN A 22 5.76 -17.60 23.90
CA GLN A 22 4.77 -16.52 23.84
C GLN A 22 5.34 -15.16 24.27
N ALA A 23 6.34 -15.15 25.17
CA ALA A 23 6.98 -13.92 25.65
C ALA A 23 7.99 -13.32 24.64
N ALA A 24 8.58 -14.13 23.75
CA ALA A 24 9.47 -13.64 22.70
C ALA A 24 8.75 -12.85 21.59
N ALA A 25 7.44 -13.08 21.40
CA ALA A 25 6.62 -12.36 20.42
C ALA A 25 6.20 -10.95 20.88
N ALA A 26 6.26 -10.66 22.18
CA ALA A 26 5.93 -9.33 22.72
C ALA A 26 7.03 -8.27 22.46
N GLY A 27 8.20 -8.68 21.97
CA GLY A 27 9.34 -7.80 21.67
C GLY A 27 9.54 -7.47 20.19
N THR A 28 8.65 -7.91 19.28
CA THR A 28 8.84 -7.77 17.83
C THR A 28 7.96 -6.70 17.17
N LYS A 29 7.10 -6.02 17.93
CA LYS A 29 6.24 -4.94 17.42
C LYS A 29 6.28 -3.72 18.34
N PRO A 30 6.05 -2.50 17.82
CA PRO A 30 5.91 -1.30 18.64
C PRO A 30 4.81 -1.44 19.71
N PRO A 31 4.97 -0.82 20.89
CA PRO A 31 3.91 -0.73 21.89
C PRO A 31 2.63 -0.10 21.32
N GLY A 32 1.46 -0.62 21.73
CA GLY A 32 0.16 -0.11 21.27
C GLY A 32 -0.28 -0.61 19.89
N PHE A 33 0.56 -1.37 19.17
CA PHE A 33 0.20 -1.97 17.88
C PHE A 33 -0.58 -3.28 18.06
N ALA A 34 -1.85 -3.18 18.43
CA ALA A 34 -2.72 -4.30 18.80
C ALA A 34 -4.18 -4.08 18.36
N PRO A 35 -5.03 -5.13 18.29
CA PRO A 35 -6.46 -4.98 18.00
C PRO A 35 -7.14 -3.89 18.83
N GLY A 36 -7.95 -3.05 18.17
CA GLY A 36 -8.63 -1.90 18.78
C GLY A 36 -7.77 -0.65 18.98
N ALA A 37 -6.53 -0.62 18.48
CA ALA A 37 -5.68 0.57 18.54
C ALA A 37 -6.32 1.76 17.81
N LYS A 38 -6.39 2.92 18.47
CA LYS A 38 -6.81 4.15 17.81
C LYS A 38 -5.77 4.56 16.77
N TRP A 39 -6.23 4.83 15.57
CA TRP A 39 -5.36 5.12 14.43
C TRP A 39 -5.86 6.32 13.62
N GLN A 40 -5.00 6.84 12.76
CA GLN A 40 -5.33 7.85 11.75
C GLN A 40 -4.73 7.42 10.42
N ILE A 41 -5.41 7.74 9.32
CA ILE A 41 -4.90 7.59 7.95
C ILE A 41 -5.10 8.89 7.19
N ASP A 42 -4.02 9.48 6.71
CA ASP A 42 -4.05 10.72 5.92
C ASP A 42 -3.06 10.58 4.75
N ILE A 43 -3.55 10.09 3.61
CA ILE A 43 -2.72 9.79 2.42
C ILE A 43 -2.95 10.78 1.27
N MET A 44 -4.05 11.53 1.30
CA MET A 44 -4.37 12.48 0.23
C MET A 44 -3.58 13.78 0.30
N ASN A 45 -3.31 14.28 1.51
CA ASN A 45 -2.54 15.51 1.69
C ASN A 45 -1.47 15.34 2.76
N THR A 46 -0.37 16.05 2.59
CA THR A 46 0.78 16.07 3.48
C THR A 46 0.40 16.64 4.84
N LEU A 47 0.85 16.01 5.92
CA LEU A 47 0.61 16.49 7.29
C LEU A 47 1.22 17.89 7.51
N ASP A 48 0.45 18.84 8.05
CA ASP A 48 0.96 20.19 8.36
C ASP A 48 1.60 20.22 9.75
N VAL A 49 2.93 20.05 9.77
CA VAL A 49 3.75 20.07 11.00
C VAL A 49 3.86 21.44 11.67
N THR A 50 3.30 22.49 11.07
CA THR A 50 3.25 23.84 11.67
C THR A 50 2.04 24.06 12.58
N LYS A 51 1.11 23.08 12.61
CA LYS A 51 -0.13 23.13 13.41
C LYS A 51 -0.08 22.11 14.55
N PRO A 52 -0.93 22.28 15.58
CA PRO A 52 -1.11 21.24 16.59
C PRO A 52 -1.55 19.92 15.95
N LEU A 53 -0.92 18.81 16.36
CA LEU A 53 -1.33 17.48 15.94
C LEU A 53 -2.68 17.13 16.54
N VAL A 54 -3.64 16.78 15.70
CA VAL A 54 -4.96 16.31 16.11
C VAL A 54 -5.31 15.11 15.22
N PRO A 55 -5.73 13.97 15.77
CA PRO A 55 -5.85 13.68 17.20
C PRO A 55 -4.51 13.33 17.86
N ALA A 56 -4.26 13.82 19.07
CA ALA A 56 -3.01 13.55 19.80
C ALA A 56 -2.97 12.16 20.49
N ASP A 57 -4.06 11.39 20.44
CA ASP A 57 -4.21 10.08 21.08
C ASP A 57 -4.31 8.92 20.08
N ALA A 58 -4.14 9.16 18.77
CA ALA A 58 -3.97 8.09 17.78
C ALA A 58 -2.53 7.55 17.85
N VAL A 59 -2.39 6.26 18.18
CA VAL A 59 -1.09 5.61 18.40
C VAL A 59 -0.52 4.94 17.13
N VAL A 60 -1.30 4.93 16.05
CA VAL A 60 -0.91 4.48 14.72
C VAL A 60 -1.29 5.54 13.69
N TRP A 61 -0.36 5.90 12.81
CA TRP A 61 -0.55 6.89 11.74
C TRP A 61 -0.13 6.27 10.41
N ASP A 62 -1.07 6.14 9.48
CA ASP A 62 -0.84 5.66 8.13
C ASP A 62 -0.78 6.85 7.15
N LEU A 63 0.38 7.05 6.56
CA LEU A 63 0.70 8.23 5.76
C LEU A 63 1.31 7.82 4.43
N ASP A 64 1.12 8.65 3.40
CA ASP A 64 1.69 8.41 2.09
C ASP A 64 3.23 8.40 2.12
N LEU A 65 3.83 7.37 1.53
CA LEU A 65 5.28 7.17 1.47
C LEU A 65 6.00 8.35 0.79
N PHE A 66 5.42 8.90 -0.27
CA PHE A 66 6.03 9.95 -1.07
C PHE A 66 5.82 11.34 -0.45
N HIS A 67 4.75 11.57 0.31
CA HIS A 67 4.65 12.71 1.22
C HIS A 67 5.78 12.69 2.26
N LEU A 68 6.04 11.53 2.89
CA LEU A 68 7.16 11.38 3.83
C LEU A 68 8.53 11.44 3.15
N GLN A 69 8.64 11.03 1.88
CA GLN A 69 9.88 11.21 1.13
C GLN A 69 10.17 12.69 0.91
N ARG A 70 9.17 13.48 0.54
CA ARG A 70 9.30 14.94 0.35
C ARG A 70 9.55 15.67 1.67
N HIS A 71 8.90 15.22 2.75
CA HIS A 71 8.85 15.90 4.05
C HIS A 71 9.21 14.93 5.20
N PRO A 72 10.48 14.46 5.27
CA PRO A 72 10.89 13.44 6.22
C PRO A 72 10.80 13.88 7.70
N GLU A 73 10.72 15.17 7.98
CA GLU A 73 10.55 15.73 9.32
C GLU A 73 9.20 15.36 9.97
N ILE A 74 8.20 14.92 9.19
CA ILE A 74 6.88 14.50 9.67
C ILE A 74 6.99 13.37 10.69
N VAL A 75 7.86 12.38 10.45
CA VAL A 75 8.05 11.23 11.36
C VAL A 75 8.57 11.71 12.73
N ASP A 76 9.52 12.63 12.74
CA ASP A 76 10.07 13.21 13.97
C ASP A 76 9.05 14.12 14.67
N PHE A 77 8.22 14.82 13.91
CA PHE A 77 7.11 15.60 14.45
C PHE A 77 6.12 14.69 15.19
N LEU A 78 5.63 13.62 14.57
CA LEU A 78 4.70 12.66 15.21
C LEU A 78 5.29 12.08 16.50
N ARG A 79 6.54 11.62 16.47
CA ARG A 79 7.21 11.00 17.63
C ARG A 79 7.44 11.95 18.80
N LYS A 80 7.58 13.26 18.54
CA LYS A 80 7.66 14.28 19.59
C LYS A 80 6.32 14.51 20.27
N GLN A 81 5.20 14.35 19.54
CA GLN A 81 3.86 14.61 20.05
C GLN A 81 3.26 13.38 20.74
N ILE A 82 3.53 12.19 20.21
CA ILE A 82 2.89 10.94 20.64
C ILE A 82 3.99 9.92 20.96
N PRO A 83 4.22 9.62 22.26
CA PRO A 83 5.15 8.57 22.67
C PRO A 83 4.80 7.24 22.02
N ASP A 84 5.83 6.55 21.52
CA ASP A 84 5.73 5.22 20.90
C ASP A 84 4.85 5.09 19.65
N VAL A 85 4.39 6.20 19.06
CA VAL A 85 3.57 6.21 17.84
C VAL A 85 4.19 5.33 16.74
N SER A 86 3.36 4.48 16.15
CA SER A 86 3.73 3.67 15.00
C SER A 86 3.36 4.42 13.73
N VAL A 87 4.33 4.58 12.83
CA VAL A 87 4.07 5.19 11.50
C VAL A 87 4.00 4.07 10.46
N ILE A 88 2.88 3.94 9.78
CA ILE A 88 2.71 3.09 8.60
C ILE A 88 2.88 3.96 7.36
N CYS A 89 3.56 3.43 6.35
CA CYS A 89 3.78 4.10 5.09
C CYS A 89 2.98 3.42 3.98
N TYR A 90 1.90 4.08 3.57
CA TYR A 90 1.08 3.73 2.43
C TYR A 90 1.86 3.90 1.13
N PHE A 91 1.74 2.93 0.23
CA PHE A 91 2.07 3.13 -1.17
C PHE A 91 1.27 2.16 -2.02
N ASN A 92 1.04 2.52 -3.28
CA ASN A 92 0.40 1.61 -4.20
C ASN A 92 1.37 0.51 -4.68
N ALA A 93 1.08 -0.74 -4.39
CA ALA A 93 1.93 -1.86 -4.77
C ALA A 93 1.51 -2.50 -6.10
N GLY A 94 0.22 -2.39 -6.46
CA GLY A 94 -0.34 -2.90 -7.71
C GLY A 94 -0.31 -1.91 -8.87
N LEU A 95 -0.23 -0.61 -8.60
CA LEU A 95 -0.28 0.45 -9.60
C LEU A 95 0.94 1.38 -9.50
N ALA A 96 1.38 1.87 -10.65
CA ALA A 96 2.27 3.02 -10.74
C ALA A 96 1.42 4.28 -10.94
N GLN A 97 1.65 5.31 -10.12
CA GLN A 97 0.84 6.52 -10.07
C GLN A 97 1.64 7.74 -10.53
N PRO A 98 1.09 8.65 -11.35
CA PRO A 98 1.81 9.84 -11.83
C PRO A 98 2.31 10.80 -10.74
N SER A 99 1.67 10.83 -9.57
CA SER A 99 2.05 11.64 -8.42
C SER A 99 3.26 11.10 -7.65
N ASP A 100 3.62 9.83 -7.87
CA ASP A 100 4.69 9.16 -7.15
C ASP A 100 6.07 9.68 -7.59
N CYS A 101 6.99 9.77 -6.64
CA CYS A 101 8.35 10.25 -6.91
C CYS A 101 9.14 9.39 -7.89
N ASP A 102 8.78 8.12 -8.05
CA ASP A 102 9.42 7.17 -8.95
C ASP A 102 8.72 7.07 -10.33
N TRP A 103 7.63 7.81 -10.57
CA TRP A 103 6.89 7.74 -11.84
C TRP A 103 7.75 8.12 -13.05
N GLU A 104 8.20 9.37 -13.12
CA GLU A 104 8.97 9.88 -14.26
C GLU A 104 10.36 9.23 -14.35
N THR A 105 10.99 9.00 -13.19
CA THR A 105 12.38 8.53 -13.12
C THR A 105 12.51 7.02 -13.32
N THR A 106 11.48 6.25 -12.98
CA THR A 106 11.47 4.79 -13.05
C THR A 106 10.44 4.30 -14.06
N TRP A 107 9.15 4.47 -13.78
CA TRP A 107 8.08 3.82 -14.52
C TRP A 107 7.95 4.31 -15.97
N GLN A 108 8.21 5.60 -16.24
CA GLN A 108 8.23 6.16 -17.59
C GLN A 108 9.55 5.96 -18.35
N SER A 109 10.59 5.45 -17.67
CA SER A 109 11.87 5.21 -18.33
C SER A 109 11.75 4.16 -19.44
N ALA A 110 12.59 4.27 -20.47
CA ALA A 110 12.60 3.32 -21.58
C ALA A 110 12.86 1.87 -21.12
N ALA A 111 13.54 1.69 -19.99
CA ALA A 111 13.85 0.39 -19.41
C ALA A 111 12.64 -0.30 -18.76
N PHE A 112 11.71 0.47 -18.18
CA PHE A 112 10.65 -0.09 -17.33
C PHE A 112 9.23 0.20 -17.81
N ARG A 113 9.02 1.10 -18.78
CA ARG A 113 7.68 1.38 -19.33
C ARG A 113 6.94 0.15 -19.86
N GLY A 114 7.66 -0.89 -20.26
CA GLY A 114 7.09 -2.17 -20.70
C GLY A 114 6.53 -3.05 -19.57
N LEU A 115 6.66 -2.60 -18.31
CA LEU A 115 6.10 -3.25 -17.12
C LEU A 115 4.74 -2.65 -16.73
N LEU A 116 4.25 -1.63 -17.44
CA LEU A 116 2.96 -0.98 -17.22
C LEU A 116 1.88 -1.60 -18.11
N GLY A 117 0.78 -2.01 -17.49
CA GLY A 117 -0.36 -2.68 -18.09
C GLY A 117 -1.53 -1.73 -18.34
N ASN A 118 -2.73 -2.22 -18.07
CA ASN A 118 -3.96 -1.46 -18.26
C ASN A 118 -4.01 -0.25 -17.30
N SER A 119 -4.79 0.76 -17.70
CA SER A 119 -5.22 1.81 -16.77
C SER A 119 -6.06 1.21 -15.66
N TYR A 120 -5.99 1.79 -14.46
CA TYR A 120 -6.99 1.56 -13.43
C TYR A 120 -8.37 2.08 -13.87
N ASP A 121 -9.39 1.72 -13.12
CA ASP A 121 -10.75 2.16 -13.39
C ASP A 121 -10.93 3.65 -13.06
N ALA A 122 -11.95 4.25 -13.68
CA ALA A 122 -12.31 5.63 -13.37
C ALA A 122 -12.66 5.76 -11.87
N PRO A 123 -12.21 6.82 -11.18
CA PRO A 123 -11.66 8.03 -11.77
C PRO A 123 -10.13 8.02 -11.98
N PHE A 124 -9.38 7.03 -11.49
CA PHE A 124 -7.90 6.98 -11.49
C PHE A 124 -7.28 6.39 -12.78
N GLY A 125 -7.87 6.69 -13.94
CA GLY A 125 -7.45 6.10 -15.22
C GLY A 125 -6.02 6.46 -15.68
N GLU A 126 -5.37 7.42 -15.02
CA GLU A 126 -3.97 7.77 -15.18
C GLU A 126 -3.01 6.76 -14.52
N GLU A 127 -3.47 6.04 -13.51
CA GLU A 127 -2.71 5.00 -12.83
C GLU A 127 -2.64 3.73 -13.66
N LYS A 128 -1.53 3.00 -13.57
CA LYS A 128 -1.24 1.85 -14.44
C LYS A 128 -0.88 0.62 -13.64
N TRP A 129 -1.56 -0.49 -13.92
CA TRP A 129 -1.25 -1.80 -13.32
C TRP A 129 0.17 -2.24 -13.64
N ILE A 130 0.94 -2.62 -12.61
CA ILE A 130 2.30 -3.13 -12.80
C ILE A 130 2.29 -4.63 -13.08
N ASN A 131 3.28 -5.11 -13.83
CA ASN A 131 3.45 -6.53 -14.08
C ASN A 131 4.07 -7.26 -12.89
N ILE A 132 3.27 -7.60 -11.87
CA ILE A 132 3.75 -8.30 -10.66
C ILE A 132 4.36 -9.69 -10.92
N LYS A 133 4.15 -10.26 -12.12
CA LYS A 133 4.74 -11.55 -12.53
C LYS A 133 6.20 -11.38 -12.96
N ASN A 134 6.62 -10.16 -13.28
CA ASN A 134 7.97 -9.82 -13.68
C ASN A 134 8.80 -9.41 -12.45
N GLN A 135 9.90 -10.13 -12.19
CA GLN A 135 10.75 -9.87 -11.03
C GLN A 135 11.31 -8.44 -11.00
N THR A 136 11.59 -7.84 -12.17
CA THR A 136 12.05 -6.45 -12.23
C THR A 136 11.01 -5.50 -11.66
N ALA A 137 9.72 -5.69 -11.95
CA ALA A 137 8.66 -4.86 -11.38
C ALA A 137 8.52 -5.07 -9.86
N VAL A 138 8.61 -6.33 -9.40
CA VAL A 138 8.62 -6.66 -7.98
C VAL A 138 9.80 -5.98 -7.26
N ASP A 139 10.98 -6.00 -7.86
CA ASP A 139 12.18 -5.39 -7.31
C ASP A 139 12.09 -3.85 -7.28
N LEU A 140 11.33 -3.23 -8.19
CA LEU A 140 11.02 -1.79 -8.13
C LEU A 140 10.11 -1.48 -6.93
N ILE A 141 9.07 -2.29 -6.68
CA ILE A 141 8.20 -2.11 -5.50
C ILE A 141 8.95 -2.40 -4.20
N LYS A 142 9.85 -3.38 -4.18
CA LYS A 142 10.73 -3.63 -3.02
C LYS A 142 11.55 -2.40 -2.62
N ARG A 143 11.91 -1.51 -3.56
CA ARG A 143 12.58 -0.24 -3.23
C ARG A 143 11.68 0.70 -2.41
N ARG A 144 10.36 0.68 -2.62
CA ARG A 144 9.39 1.43 -1.80
C ARG A 144 9.38 0.91 -0.36
N VAL A 145 9.45 -0.41 -0.18
CA VAL A 145 9.57 -1.05 1.16
C VAL A 145 10.87 -0.64 1.86
N THR A 146 12.02 -0.67 1.16
CA THR A 146 13.30 -0.19 1.72
C THR A 146 13.23 1.30 2.06
N LEU A 147 12.67 2.12 1.17
CA LEU A 147 12.50 3.56 1.39
C LEU A 147 11.67 3.84 2.65
N ALA A 148 10.60 3.08 2.90
CA ALA A 148 9.80 3.22 4.11
C ALA A 148 10.66 3.02 5.38
N ALA A 149 11.48 1.97 5.44
CA ALA A 149 12.39 1.77 6.57
C ALA A 149 13.37 2.94 6.73
N ASP A 150 13.93 3.44 5.63
CA ASP A 150 14.89 4.55 5.60
C ASP A 150 14.27 5.89 6.03
N LEU A 151 13.00 6.12 5.71
CA LEU A 151 12.25 7.29 6.18
C LEU A 151 11.89 7.17 7.67
N GLY A 152 11.88 5.95 8.19
CA GLY A 152 11.64 5.66 9.61
C GLY A 152 10.24 5.17 9.89
N CYS A 153 9.54 4.64 8.90
CA CYS A 153 8.28 3.94 9.09
C CYS A 153 8.49 2.69 9.97
N ASP A 154 7.46 2.36 10.74
CA ASP A 154 7.38 1.13 11.53
C ASP A 154 6.61 0.01 10.80
N GLY A 155 5.84 0.35 9.77
CA GLY A 155 5.24 -0.62 8.85
C GLY A 155 4.92 -0.03 7.47
N VAL A 156 4.44 -0.88 6.56
CA VAL A 156 3.99 -0.48 5.22
C VAL A 156 2.59 -0.99 4.90
N ASP A 157 1.79 -0.17 4.21
CA ASP A 157 0.46 -0.52 3.68
C ASP A 157 0.49 -0.56 2.13
N PRO A 158 0.79 -1.74 1.53
CA PRO A 158 0.85 -1.91 0.08
C PRO A 158 -0.54 -2.06 -0.54
N ASP A 159 -1.00 -1.06 -1.28
CA ASP A 159 -2.34 -1.04 -1.89
C ASP A 159 -2.45 -1.81 -3.21
N ASN A 160 -3.69 -2.08 -3.63
CA ASN A 160 -4.06 -2.74 -4.88
C ASN A 160 -3.43 -4.12 -5.06
N ILE A 161 -3.40 -4.89 -3.98
CA ILE A 161 -2.93 -6.30 -3.97
C ILE A 161 -4.03 -7.30 -4.39
N ASP A 162 -5.10 -6.82 -5.02
CA ASP A 162 -6.28 -7.57 -5.43
C ASP A 162 -6.63 -7.46 -6.93
N GLY A 163 -5.70 -6.99 -7.77
CA GLY A 163 -5.93 -6.86 -9.22
C GLY A 163 -6.26 -8.18 -9.93
N PHE A 164 -5.95 -9.33 -9.32
CA PHE A 164 -6.37 -10.65 -9.82
C PHE A 164 -7.89 -10.80 -9.89
N THR A 165 -8.66 -10.04 -9.10
CA THR A 165 -10.13 -10.08 -9.14
C THR A 165 -10.68 -9.71 -10.51
N GLY A 166 -10.12 -8.68 -11.15
CA GLY A 166 -10.47 -8.28 -12.52
C GLY A 166 -10.00 -9.28 -13.57
N ASP A 167 -8.77 -9.80 -13.43
CA ASP A 167 -8.18 -10.76 -14.38
C ASP A 167 -8.89 -12.12 -14.35
N GLU A 168 -9.20 -12.66 -13.17
CA GLU A 168 -9.91 -13.93 -12.99
C GLU A 168 -11.43 -13.79 -13.23
N GLY A 169 -11.99 -12.59 -13.00
CA GLY A 169 -13.42 -12.30 -13.11
C GLY A 169 -13.91 -11.93 -14.51
N GLY A 170 -13.02 -11.84 -15.50
CA GLY A 170 -13.37 -11.47 -16.88
C GLY A 170 -13.61 -9.98 -17.11
N GLY A 171 -13.09 -9.11 -16.22
CA GLY A 171 -13.13 -7.66 -16.37
C GLY A 171 -12.03 -7.11 -17.30
N SER A 172 -11.83 -5.79 -17.26
CA SER A 172 -10.71 -5.11 -17.93
C SER A 172 -9.36 -5.65 -17.46
N GLY A 173 -9.26 -6.00 -16.18
CA GLY A 173 -8.10 -6.67 -15.58
C GLY A 173 -6.83 -5.80 -15.60
N THR A 174 -5.73 -6.38 -15.13
CA THR A 174 -4.43 -5.69 -15.04
C THR A 174 -3.74 -5.55 -16.39
N GLY A 175 -4.14 -6.36 -17.38
CA GLY A 175 -3.43 -6.52 -18.65
C GLY A 175 -2.32 -7.59 -18.60
N TRP A 176 -2.17 -8.29 -17.47
CA TRP A 176 -1.10 -9.28 -17.26
C TRP A 176 -1.59 -10.72 -17.00
N SER A 177 -2.91 -10.91 -16.94
CA SER A 177 -3.55 -12.20 -16.59
C SER A 177 -2.95 -12.76 -15.31
N THR A 178 -3.00 -11.94 -14.26
CA THR A 178 -2.58 -12.29 -12.91
C THR A 178 -3.61 -13.19 -12.24
N THR A 179 -3.13 -13.98 -11.30
CA THR A 179 -3.95 -14.86 -10.46
C THR A 179 -3.78 -14.49 -9.00
N SER A 180 -4.70 -14.97 -8.15
CA SER A 180 -4.56 -14.94 -6.70
C SER A 180 -3.23 -15.54 -6.21
N ALA A 181 -2.70 -16.57 -6.91
CA ALA A 181 -1.41 -17.15 -6.62
C ALA A 181 -0.23 -16.22 -6.98
N ASP A 182 -0.33 -15.47 -8.07
CA ASP A 182 0.68 -14.46 -8.45
C ASP A 182 0.76 -13.36 -7.39
N TYR A 183 -0.39 -12.84 -6.93
CA TYR A 183 -0.42 -11.86 -5.84
C TYR A 183 0.04 -12.42 -4.50
N THR A 184 -0.30 -13.67 -4.19
CA THR A 184 0.22 -14.36 -3.01
C THR A 184 1.74 -14.40 -3.02
N ARG A 185 2.36 -14.79 -4.15
CA ARG A 185 3.82 -14.78 -4.30
C ARG A 185 4.39 -13.37 -4.15
N PHE A 186 3.80 -12.40 -4.86
CA PHE A 186 4.24 -11.00 -4.83
C PHE A 186 4.24 -10.42 -3.41
N VAL A 187 3.13 -10.53 -2.69
CA VAL A 187 3.00 -10.01 -1.32
C VAL A 187 3.90 -10.78 -0.35
N THR A 188 4.08 -12.10 -0.53
CA THR A 188 5.02 -12.90 0.28
C THR A 188 6.47 -12.41 0.09
N GLU A 189 6.86 -12.03 -1.12
CA GLU A 189 8.20 -11.45 -1.37
C GLU A 189 8.37 -10.08 -0.73
N LEU A 190 7.33 -9.24 -0.72
CA LEU A 190 7.36 -7.95 -0.01
C LEU A 190 7.45 -8.16 1.51
N ALA A 191 6.69 -9.09 2.07
CA ALA A 191 6.69 -9.41 3.49
C ALA A 191 8.06 -9.96 3.94
N THR A 192 8.63 -10.86 3.14
CA THR A 192 9.98 -11.40 3.40
C THR A 192 11.02 -10.29 3.46
N LEU A 193 10.95 -9.31 2.55
CA LEU A 193 11.85 -8.16 2.59
C LEU A 193 11.57 -7.29 3.82
N ALA A 194 10.32 -6.88 4.05
CA ALA A 194 9.94 -6.02 5.17
C ALA A 194 10.45 -6.60 6.50
N HIS A 195 10.17 -7.87 6.78
CA HIS A 195 10.62 -8.54 8.00
C HIS A 195 12.14 -8.70 8.13
N SER A 196 12.88 -8.61 7.02
CA SER A 196 14.35 -8.62 7.04
C SER A 196 14.97 -7.24 7.35
N LEU A 197 14.18 -6.18 7.24
CA LEU A 197 14.60 -4.80 7.51
C LEU A 197 14.33 -4.44 8.97
N ALA A 198 15.23 -3.65 9.55
CA ALA A 198 15.03 -3.04 10.87
C ALA A 198 14.51 -1.60 10.73
N THR A 199 13.48 -1.24 11.46
CA THR A 199 13.02 0.14 11.59
C THR A 199 14.06 0.96 12.36
N LYS A 200 13.98 2.30 12.28
CA LYS A 200 14.82 3.19 13.09
C LYS A 200 14.63 3.01 14.61
N ARG A 201 13.55 2.32 15.03
CA ARG A 201 13.26 1.99 16.42
C ARG A 201 13.77 0.59 16.82
N GLY A 202 14.36 -0.16 15.89
CA GLY A 202 14.95 -1.47 16.14
C GLY A 202 13.96 -2.65 16.09
N PHE A 203 12.74 -2.42 15.63
CA PHE A 203 11.78 -3.49 15.35
C PHE A 203 11.96 -4.01 13.91
N PRO A 204 11.53 -5.24 13.58
CA PRO A 204 11.29 -5.62 12.20
C PRO A 204 10.25 -4.70 11.55
N LEU A 205 10.44 -4.29 10.29
CA LEU A 205 9.45 -3.49 9.56
C LEU A 205 8.19 -4.35 9.33
N MET A 206 7.03 -3.85 9.77
CA MET A 206 5.75 -4.53 9.63
C MET A 206 5.17 -4.37 8.21
N ILE A 207 4.31 -5.29 7.79
CA ILE A 207 3.58 -5.19 6.51
C ILE A 207 2.10 -5.53 6.69
N GLY A 208 1.23 -4.72 6.07
CA GLY A 208 -0.22 -4.87 6.10
C GLY A 208 -0.78 -5.63 4.90
N GLN A 209 -1.95 -6.24 5.09
CA GLN A 209 -2.81 -6.66 3.99
C GLN A 209 -3.85 -5.58 3.70
N LYS A 210 -3.81 -4.99 2.51
CA LYS A 210 -4.86 -4.09 2.05
C LYS A 210 -5.95 -4.87 1.30
N ASN A 211 -7.16 -4.94 1.85
CA ASN A 211 -8.29 -5.66 1.26
C ASN A 211 -7.90 -7.11 0.85
N ALA A 212 -8.26 -7.55 -0.36
CA ALA A 212 -7.91 -8.87 -0.92
C ALA A 212 -8.38 -10.09 -0.07
N ALA A 213 -9.65 -10.11 0.34
CA ALA A 213 -10.21 -11.15 1.24
C ALA A 213 -9.89 -12.61 0.83
N LYS A 214 -9.88 -12.91 -0.48
CA LYS A 214 -9.53 -14.25 -1.01
C LYS A 214 -8.12 -14.72 -0.64
N LEU A 215 -7.22 -13.82 -0.25
CA LEU A 215 -5.84 -14.14 0.12
C LEU A 215 -5.64 -14.32 1.63
N VAL A 216 -6.63 -14.01 2.47
CA VAL A 216 -6.45 -13.94 3.94
C VAL A 216 -5.97 -15.26 4.53
N SER A 217 -6.49 -16.39 4.08
CA SER A 217 -6.10 -17.71 4.62
C SER A 217 -4.61 -18.01 4.44
N ILE A 218 -3.97 -17.39 3.43
CA ILE A 218 -2.54 -17.54 3.14
C ILE A 218 -1.73 -16.40 3.79
N LEU A 219 -2.25 -15.17 3.75
CA LEU A 219 -1.51 -13.97 4.15
C LEU A 219 -1.60 -13.66 5.65
N ALA A 220 -2.70 -13.97 6.34
CA ALA A 220 -2.82 -13.70 7.77
C ALA A 220 -1.73 -14.34 8.65
N PRO A 221 -1.23 -15.55 8.36
CA PRO A 221 -0.04 -16.08 9.04
C PRO A 221 1.24 -15.27 8.77
N LEU A 222 1.35 -14.63 7.61
CA LEU A 222 2.58 -13.99 7.10
C LEU A 222 2.65 -12.49 7.37
N LEU A 223 1.52 -11.78 7.48
CA LEU A 223 1.48 -10.31 7.58
C LEU A 223 1.17 -9.85 9.01
N ASP A 224 1.36 -8.56 9.31
CA ASP A 224 1.35 -8.05 10.68
C ASP A 224 0.05 -7.39 11.12
N PHE A 225 -0.74 -6.92 10.15
CA PHE A 225 -2.01 -6.22 10.31
C PHE A 225 -2.78 -6.26 8.98
N ALA A 226 -4.00 -5.73 8.97
CA ALA A 226 -4.75 -5.48 7.74
C ALA A 226 -5.35 -4.07 7.73
N VAL A 227 -5.48 -3.49 6.55
CA VAL A 227 -6.21 -2.25 6.28
C VAL A 227 -7.37 -2.58 5.35
N LEU A 228 -8.59 -2.21 5.74
CA LEU A 228 -9.81 -2.56 5.03
C LEU A 228 -10.62 -1.31 4.70
N GLU A 229 -11.27 -1.34 3.55
CA GLU A 229 -12.18 -0.30 3.11
C GLU A 229 -13.56 -0.87 2.85
N ASP A 230 -14.60 -0.15 3.28
CA ASP A 230 -16.01 -0.51 3.07
C ASP A 230 -16.35 -1.95 3.49
N CYS A 231 -15.73 -2.46 4.55
CA CYS A 231 -15.87 -3.87 4.89
C CYS A 231 -17.35 -4.24 5.14
N LYS A 232 -18.13 -3.33 5.75
CA LYS A 232 -19.55 -3.53 6.08
C LYS A 232 -20.46 -3.42 4.86
N ASP A 233 -20.08 -2.65 3.86
CA ASP A 233 -20.85 -2.48 2.62
C ASP A 233 -20.54 -3.60 1.63
N LEU A 234 -19.25 -3.95 1.49
CA LEU A 234 -18.78 -5.10 0.70
C LEU A 234 -19.21 -6.45 1.29
N ARG A 235 -19.65 -6.48 2.55
CA ARG A 235 -20.32 -7.67 3.14
C ARG A 235 -21.40 -8.21 2.21
N GLN A 236 -22.14 -7.35 1.49
CA GLN A 236 -23.20 -7.80 0.60
C GLN A 236 -22.68 -8.32 -0.75
N GLU A 237 -21.54 -7.83 -1.23
CA GLU A 237 -20.99 -8.14 -2.56
C GLU A 237 -20.10 -9.40 -2.56
N ALA A 238 -19.42 -9.69 -1.44
CA ALA A 238 -18.50 -10.82 -1.30
C ALA A 238 -19.16 -12.12 -0.78
N GLY A 239 -20.49 -12.26 -0.87
CA GLY A 239 -21.19 -13.45 -0.36
C GLY A 239 -21.40 -13.48 1.15
N GLY A 240 -21.39 -12.31 1.82
CA GLY A 240 -21.86 -12.16 3.20
C GLY A 240 -20.78 -11.98 4.28
N ALA A 241 -19.49 -12.12 3.94
CA ALA A 241 -18.45 -12.40 4.93
C ALA A 241 -17.19 -11.51 4.85
N PHE A 242 -17.15 -10.43 4.06
CA PHE A 242 -15.89 -9.68 3.84
C PHE A 242 -15.15 -9.29 5.14
N CYS A 243 -15.79 -8.62 6.11
CA CYS A 243 -15.12 -8.35 7.40
C CYS A 243 -14.76 -9.65 8.13
N ALA A 244 -15.67 -10.64 8.14
CA ALA A 244 -15.48 -11.92 8.84
C ALA A 244 -14.25 -12.69 8.32
N ASP A 245 -13.93 -12.58 7.03
CA ASP A 245 -12.78 -13.24 6.41
C ASP A 245 -11.45 -12.81 7.07
N PHE A 246 -11.37 -11.59 7.63
CA PHE A 246 -10.16 -11.05 8.27
C PHE A 246 -10.04 -11.36 9.76
N GLN A 247 -11.05 -11.97 10.41
CA GLN A 247 -10.96 -12.36 11.82
C GLN A 247 -9.72 -13.20 12.21
N PRO A 248 -9.07 -13.99 11.32
CA PRO A 248 -7.79 -14.61 11.63
C PRO A 248 -6.68 -13.65 12.11
N TYR A 249 -6.68 -12.38 11.67
CA TYR A 249 -5.73 -11.37 12.18
C TYR A 249 -5.99 -11.06 13.67
N VAL A 250 -7.23 -10.74 14.03
CA VAL A 250 -7.61 -10.44 15.42
C VAL A 250 -7.37 -11.66 16.32
N ALA A 251 -7.71 -12.86 15.85
CA ALA A 251 -7.43 -14.11 16.56
C ALA A 251 -5.93 -14.34 16.82
N ALA A 252 -5.06 -13.81 15.96
CA ALA A 252 -3.60 -13.83 16.12
C ALA A 252 -3.05 -12.62 16.89
N GLY A 253 -3.91 -11.76 17.45
CA GLY A 253 -3.50 -10.54 18.16
C GLY A 253 -2.96 -9.44 17.23
N LYS A 254 -3.32 -9.47 15.95
CA LYS A 254 -2.90 -8.51 14.93
C LYS A 254 -4.01 -7.48 14.67
N PRO A 255 -3.71 -6.17 14.65
CA PRO A 255 -4.74 -5.17 14.43
C PRO A 255 -5.33 -5.24 13.02
N ILE A 256 -6.59 -4.83 12.93
CA ILE A 256 -7.24 -4.48 11.67
C ILE A 256 -7.67 -3.04 11.77
N PHE A 257 -7.30 -2.26 10.77
CA PHE A 257 -7.61 -0.86 10.61
C PHE A 257 -8.69 -0.76 9.53
N SER A 258 -9.91 -0.40 9.91
CA SER A 258 -11.08 -0.44 9.01
C SER A 258 -11.60 0.95 8.74
N ILE A 259 -11.81 1.25 7.46
CA ILE A 259 -12.28 2.54 6.96
C ILE A 259 -13.69 2.34 6.40
N GLU A 260 -14.61 3.20 6.81
CA GLU A 260 -15.96 3.25 6.28
C GLU A 260 -16.25 4.64 5.72
N TYR A 261 -17.00 4.72 4.62
CA TYR A 261 -17.20 5.96 3.86
C TYR A 261 -18.67 6.42 3.85
N PRO A 262 -19.24 6.84 4.99
CA PRO A 262 -20.62 7.35 5.02
C PRO A 262 -20.74 8.62 4.16
N THR A 263 -21.58 8.56 3.13
CA THR A 263 -21.76 9.67 2.17
C THR A 263 -22.22 10.98 2.83
N SER A 264 -22.91 10.90 3.97
CA SER A 264 -23.39 12.05 4.75
C SER A 264 -22.33 12.74 5.60
N LEU A 265 -21.12 12.17 5.73
CA LEU A 265 -20.01 12.82 6.40
C LEU A 265 -19.51 14.04 5.61
N ARG A 266 -19.71 14.03 4.29
CA ARG A 266 -19.33 15.12 3.39
C ARG A 266 -20.17 16.38 3.65
N ASP A 267 -19.51 17.52 3.77
CA ASP A 267 -20.19 18.81 3.80
C ASP A 267 -20.65 19.20 2.39
N SER A 268 -21.84 19.79 2.28
CA SER A 268 -22.33 20.33 1.02
C SER A 268 -21.54 21.55 0.53
N ALA A 269 -20.76 22.20 1.42
CA ALA A 269 -19.95 23.37 1.12
C ALA A 269 -18.67 23.05 0.33
N GLY A 270 -18.20 21.80 0.29
CA GLY A 270 -17.02 21.42 -0.49
C GLY A 270 -16.69 19.93 -0.44
N ALA A 271 -16.21 19.38 -1.55
CA ALA A 271 -15.94 17.95 -1.69
C ALA A 271 -14.61 17.46 -1.06
N SER A 272 -13.92 18.31 -0.29
CA SER A 272 -12.85 17.88 0.63
C SER A 272 -13.17 18.21 2.09
N GLN A 273 -14.37 18.74 2.37
CA GLN A 273 -14.77 19.14 3.71
C GLN A 273 -15.76 18.13 4.28
N CYS A 274 -15.62 17.86 5.57
CA CYS A 274 -16.63 17.12 6.29
C CYS A 274 -17.50 18.01 7.14
N LYS A 275 -18.74 17.56 7.30
CA LYS A 275 -19.75 18.16 8.13
C LYS A 275 -19.27 18.14 9.57
N ALA A 276 -19.16 19.31 10.20
CA ALA A 276 -18.61 19.44 11.56
C ALA A 276 -19.33 18.55 12.60
N ALA A 277 -20.64 18.32 12.41
CA ALA A 277 -21.45 17.45 13.28
C ALA A 277 -21.19 15.93 13.07
N GLY A 278 -20.44 15.57 12.03
CA GLY A 278 -20.24 14.20 11.57
C GLY A 278 -21.36 13.69 10.66
N ALA A 279 -21.27 12.41 10.32
CA ALA A 279 -22.27 11.66 9.56
C ALA A 279 -23.63 11.63 10.27
N ASP A 280 -24.68 11.45 9.47
CA ASP A 280 -26.06 11.34 9.94
C ASP A 280 -26.25 10.10 10.82
N ALA A 281 -27.23 10.14 11.72
CA ALA A 281 -27.49 9.07 12.68
C ALA A 281 -27.47 7.66 12.08
N ALA A 282 -28.24 7.44 11.02
CA ALA A 282 -28.37 6.13 10.40
C ALA A 282 -27.06 5.63 9.78
N GLN A 283 -26.28 6.53 9.15
CA GLN A 283 -25.01 6.15 8.55
C GLN A 283 -23.91 5.99 9.60
N PHE A 284 -23.89 6.85 10.62
CA PHE A 284 -23.00 6.70 11.76
C PHE A 284 -23.24 5.36 12.48
N GLU A 285 -24.50 5.02 12.78
CA GLU A 285 -24.85 3.75 13.42
C GLU A 285 -24.43 2.55 12.57
N LYS A 286 -24.70 2.59 11.26
CA LYS A 286 -24.30 1.52 10.33
C LYS A 286 -22.78 1.37 10.26
N SER A 287 -22.06 2.46 10.01
CA SER A 287 -20.61 2.43 9.79
C SER A 287 -19.82 2.23 11.09
N CYS A 288 -20.36 2.62 12.25
CA CYS A 288 -19.74 2.37 13.56
C CYS A 288 -20.28 1.13 14.29
N ALA A 289 -21.16 0.34 13.66
CA ALA A 289 -21.61 -0.91 14.27
C ALA A 289 -20.42 -1.87 14.42
N VAL A 290 -20.24 -2.41 15.61
CA VAL A 290 -19.20 -3.39 15.94
C VAL A 290 -19.82 -4.58 16.63
N ASP A 291 -19.39 -5.79 16.25
CA ASP A 291 -19.78 -6.98 17.00
C ASP A 291 -19.16 -6.96 18.40
N ALA A 292 -19.94 -7.30 19.41
CA ALA A 292 -19.48 -7.36 20.80
C ALA A 292 -18.54 -8.54 21.09
N ALA A 293 -18.53 -9.55 20.22
CA ALA A 293 -17.70 -10.75 20.32
C ALA A 293 -17.44 -11.34 18.93
N ALA A 294 -16.39 -12.15 18.82
CA ALA A 294 -16.09 -12.91 17.61
C ALA A 294 -17.29 -13.80 17.21
N GLY A 295 -17.50 -13.98 15.91
CA GLY A 295 -18.64 -14.73 15.36
C GLY A 295 -19.97 -13.97 15.35
N GLY A 296 -19.95 -12.67 15.65
CA GLY A 296 -21.09 -11.80 15.45
C GLY A 296 -21.45 -11.63 13.97
N SER A 297 -22.56 -10.93 13.73
CA SER A 297 -23.14 -10.88 12.39
C SER A 297 -22.32 -10.06 11.40
N LEU A 298 -21.59 -9.06 11.87
CA LEU A 298 -20.79 -8.18 11.01
C LEU A 298 -19.42 -8.79 10.69
N GLY A 299 -18.89 -9.63 11.58
CA GLY A 299 -17.55 -10.21 11.46
C GLY A 299 -16.42 -9.22 11.76
N ASN A 300 -16.69 -8.12 12.45
CA ASN A 300 -15.71 -7.04 12.68
C ASN A 300 -15.30 -6.86 14.15
N PHE A 301 -15.49 -7.90 14.99
CA PHE A 301 -15.02 -7.87 16.37
C PHE A 301 -13.52 -7.56 16.43
N GLY A 302 -13.14 -6.59 17.28
CA GLY A 302 -11.75 -6.18 17.49
C GLY A 302 -11.13 -5.32 16.39
N PHE A 303 -11.93 -4.87 15.42
CA PHE A 303 -11.48 -3.93 14.39
C PHE A 303 -11.33 -2.52 15.00
N SER A 304 -10.51 -1.70 14.35
CA SER A 304 -10.32 -0.30 14.70
C SER A 304 -10.97 0.55 13.62
N GLU A 305 -12.20 1.03 13.85
CA GLU A 305 -12.94 1.80 12.84
C GLU A 305 -12.64 3.30 12.82
N VAL A 306 -12.52 3.84 11.61
CA VAL A 306 -12.60 5.28 11.31
C VAL A 306 -13.56 5.53 10.15
N LEU A 307 -14.23 6.68 10.20
CA LEU A 307 -15.08 7.17 9.13
C LEU A 307 -14.31 8.24 8.38
N LYS A 308 -14.15 8.08 7.06
CA LYS A 308 -13.40 8.99 6.20
C LYS A 308 -14.28 9.47 5.05
N LEU A 309 -13.82 10.49 4.34
CA LEU A 309 -14.42 10.90 3.07
C LEU A 309 -13.96 9.95 1.97
N ARG A 310 -14.82 9.74 0.96
CA ARG A 310 -14.52 8.99 -0.27
C ARG A 310 -14.58 9.89 -1.49
N ASP A 311 -13.74 9.65 -2.47
CA ASP A 311 -13.77 10.39 -3.72
C ASP A 311 -15.12 10.22 -4.42
N SER A 312 -15.45 11.24 -5.20
CA SER A 312 -16.62 11.20 -6.08
C SER A 312 -16.14 11.12 -7.53
N ALA A 313 -17.02 10.63 -8.42
CA ALA A 313 -16.72 10.60 -9.85
C ALA A 313 -16.36 11.98 -10.44
N SER A 314 -16.70 13.08 -9.75
CA SER A 314 -16.44 14.46 -10.17
C SER A 314 -15.36 15.18 -9.37
N ASP A 315 -14.89 14.63 -8.25
CA ASP A 315 -13.92 15.28 -7.36
C ASP A 315 -13.08 14.22 -6.64
N LYS A 316 -11.78 14.25 -6.95
CA LYS A 316 -10.72 13.33 -6.48
C LYS A 316 -9.89 13.90 -5.32
N SER A 317 -10.26 15.07 -4.79
CA SER A 317 -9.42 15.82 -3.86
C SER A 317 -9.79 15.61 -2.39
N GLY A 318 -10.63 14.62 -2.10
CA GLY A 318 -11.33 14.55 -0.81
C GLY A 318 -11.16 13.24 -0.06
N GLU A 319 -10.90 12.13 -0.74
CA GLU A 319 -10.72 10.83 -0.09
C GLU A 319 -9.56 10.84 0.89
N LEU A 320 -9.71 10.16 2.03
CA LEU A 320 -8.61 9.92 2.98
C LEU A 320 -7.74 11.14 3.32
N ASN A 321 -8.37 12.32 3.36
CA ASN A 321 -7.77 13.56 3.83
C ASN A 321 -7.92 13.70 5.36
N GLY A 322 -7.45 14.82 5.91
CA GLY A 322 -7.46 15.08 7.35
C GLY A 322 -8.82 14.95 8.06
N CYS A 323 -9.95 14.90 7.34
CA CYS A 323 -11.23 14.65 7.99
C CYS A 323 -11.37 13.21 8.48
N THR A 324 -11.71 13.05 9.76
CA THR A 324 -12.00 11.76 10.39
C THR A 324 -13.13 11.86 11.38
N GLN A 325 -14.08 10.93 11.36
CA GLN A 325 -14.98 10.73 12.50
C GLN A 325 -14.68 9.38 13.15
N TYR A 326 -14.46 9.41 14.47
CA TYR A 326 -14.19 8.20 15.25
C TYR A 326 -15.50 7.59 15.77
N CYS A 327 -15.52 6.26 15.83
CA CYS A 327 -16.61 5.52 16.46
C CYS A 327 -16.52 5.63 17.99
N GLY A 328 -17.65 5.86 18.65
CA GLY A 328 -17.71 6.00 20.11
C GLY A 328 -19.01 6.65 20.57
N LYS A 329 -19.20 7.94 20.28
CA LYS A 329 -20.43 8.65 20.61
C LYS A 329 -20.93 9.47 19.42
N GLN A 330 -22.15 9.20 18.99
CA GLN A 330 -22.80 10.00 17.97
C GLN A 330 -22.90 11.46 18.41
N GLY A 331 -22.62 12.38 17.47
CA GLY A 331 -22.62 13.82 17.73
C GLY A 331 -21.37 14.36 18.44
N ALA A 332 -20.33 13.52 18.65
CA ALA A 332 -19.01 13.99 19.06
C ALA A 332 -18.31 14.85 17.98
N GLY A 333 -18.88 14.91 16.78
CA GLY A 333 -18.35 15.66 15.64
C GLY A 333 -17.19 14.95 14.96
N VAL A 334 -16.52 15.69 14.09
CA VAL A 334 -15.34 15.25 13.34
C VAL A 334 -14.06 15.75 14.00
N VAL A 335 -13.00 14.99 13.81
CA VAL A 335 -11.62 15.41 14.03
C VAL A 335 -11.04 15.79 12.67
N VAL A 336 -10.41 16.96 12.58
CA VAL A 336 -9.74 17.41 11.35
C VAL A 336 -8.25 17.50 11.64
N THR A 337 -7.48 16.55 11.11
CA THR A 337 -6.01 16.66 11.05
C THR A 337 -5.65 17.83 10.16
N ALA A 338 -4.72 18.68 10.62
CA ALA A 338 -4.18 19.72 9.77
C ALA A 338 -3.27 19.11 8.69
N THR A 339 -3.62 19.34 7.44
CA THR A 339 -2.82 18.97 6.27
C THR A 339 -2.57 20.19 5.39
N ASN A 340 -1.56 20.10 4.53
CA ASN A 340 -1.21 21.14 3.58
C ASN A 340 -1.08 20.54 2.18
N GLY A 341 -2.13 20.69 1.37
CA GLY A 341 -2.12 20.19 0.00
C GLY A 341 -1.23 20.99 -0.96
N GLU A 342 -0.75 22.18 -0.57
CA GLU A 342 0.14 22.99 -1.42
C GLU A 342 1.53 22.36 -1.57
N ILE A 343 1.92 21.47 -0.66
CA ILE A 343 3.24 20.84 -0.60
C ILE A 343 3.24 19.36 -1.01
N ASP A 344 2.09 18.81 -1.41
CA ASP A 344 1.96 17.41 -1.86
C ASP A 344 2.83 17.13 -3.10
N GLY A 345 2.90 18.13 -3.99
CA GLY A 345 3.66 18.08 -5.24
C GLY A 345 5.09 18.60 -5.13
N ASP A 346 5.61 18.83 -3.93
CA ASP A 346 6.98 19.30 -3.75
C ASP A 346 8.00 18.37 -4.41
N ALA A 347 9.16 18.92 -4.75
CA ALA A 347 10.16 18.18 -5.49
C ALA A 347 10.64 16.96 -4.67
N CYS A 348 10.57 15.79 -5.29
CA CYS A 348 11.09 14.56 -4.70
C CYS A 348 12.60 14.67 -4.50
N PRO A 349 13.11 14.43 -3.27
CA PRO A 349 14.54 14.42 -3.04
C PRO A 349 15.22 13.40 -3.96
N ALA A 350 16.39 13.76 -4.49
CA ALA A 350 17.20 12.81 -5.23
C ALA A 350 17.49 11.62 -4.31
N VAL A 351 17.29 10.40 -4.82
CA VAL A 351 17.68 9.17 -4.11
C VAL A 351 19.21 9.18 -4.04
N THR A 352 19.77 9.78 -2.99
CA THR A 352 21.20 9.68 -2.71
C THR A 352 21.42 8.26 -2.25
N GLY A 353 21.98 7.42 -3.12
CA GLY A 353 22.34 6.04 -2.78
C GLY A 353 23.30 6.03 -1.59
N THR A 354 22.76 5.86 -0.39
CA THR A 354 23.55 5.52 0.79
C THR A 354 24.00 4.09 0.62
N THR A 355 25.22 3.96 0.13
CA THR A 355 26.07 2.78 0.30
C THR A 355 26.40 2.64 1.79
N GLY A 356 25.40 2.24 2.59
CA GLY A 356 25.57 1.75 3.95
C GLY A 356 25.83 0.24 3.89
N GLY A 357 26.99 -0.20 4.39
CA GLY A 357 27.53 -1.53 4.16
C GLY A 357 26.62 -2.69 4.58
N GLY A 358 26.36 -3.57 3.62
CA GLY A 358 25.67 -4.86 3.78
C GLY A 358 25.53 -5.49 2.40
N GLY A 359 26.54 -6.26 1.98
CA GLY A 359 26.69 -6.70 0.60
C GLY A 359 25.51 -7.50 0.06
N VAL A 360 24.81 -6.93 -0.92
CA VAL A 360 24.21 -7.66 -2.03
C VAL A 360 24.62 -6.91 -3.28
N GLY A 361 25.49 -7.52 -4.08
CA GLY A 361 26.05 -6.91 -5.28
C GLY A 361 24.95 -6.57 -6.28
N VAL A 362 24.84 -5.29 -6.61
CA VAL A 362 24.15 -4.85 -7.83
C VAL A 362 24.96 -5.40 -9.00
N VAL A 363 24.46 -6.45 -9.64
CA VAL A 363 25.00 -6.89 -10.92
C VAL A 363 24.59 -5.82 -11.93
N ALA A 364 25.55 -4.98 -12.32
CA ALA A 364 25.38 -4.06 -13.44
C ALA A 364 24.95 -4.85 -14.69
N PRO A 365 24.06 -4.31 -15.55
CA PRO A 365 23.71 -4.98 -16.78
C PRO A 365 24.98 -5.12 -17.64
N VAL A 366 25.31 -6.35 -18.00
CA VAL A 366 26.36 -6.64 -18.98
C VAL A 366 25.92 -6.05 -20.31
N VAL A 367 26.43 -4.86 -20.64
CA VAL A 367 26.36 -4.31 -21.98
C VAL A 367 27.24 -5.20 -22.85
N ALA A 368 26.61 -6.01 -23.71
CA ALA A 368 27.34 -6.78 -24.70
C ALA A 368 28.08 -5.80 -25.63
N ALA A 369 29.42 -5.82 -25.56
CA ALA A 369 30.27 -5.06 -26.45
C ALA A 369 30.07 -5.53 -27.91
N PRO A 370 30.03 -4.61 -28.90
CA PRO A 370 29.97 -5.00 -30.30
C PRO A 370 31.27 -5.68 -30.74
N VAL A 371 31.12 -6.79 -31.45
CA VAL A 371 32.21 -7.56 -32.06
C VAL A 371 32.92 -6.70 -33.13
N PRO A 372 34.25 -6.54 -33.11
CA PRO A 372 34.97 -5.80 -34.14
C PRO A 372 35.17 -6.67 -35.39
N THR A 373 34.58 -6.27 -36.52
CA THR A 373 34.96 -6.79 -37.84
C THR A 373 36.12 -5.98 -38.41
N LYS A 374 37.15 -6.70 -38.86
CA LYS A 374 38.38 -6.17 -39.44
C LYS A 374 38.14 -5.46 -40.78
N SER A 375 38.91 -4.39 -40.99
CA SER A 375 39.05 -3.60 -42.22
C SER A 375 39.32 -4.41 -43.48
N ALA A 376 38.78 -3.92 -44.60
CA ALA A 376 39.42 -3.99 -45.91
C ALA A 376 39.21 -2.65 -46.66
N VAL A 377 40.19 -2.32 -47.48
CA VAL A 377 40.53 -1.00 -48.03
C VAL A 377 39.87 -0.76 -49.40
N ALA A 378 39.51 0.50 -49.63
CA ALA A 378 39.31 1.29 -50.85
C ALA A 378 39.20 0.63 -52.26
N SER A 379 38.22 1.13 -53.04
CA SER A 379 38.46 1.65 -54.39
C SER A 379 37.36 2.63 -54.82
N ALA A 380 37.78 3.68 -55.54
CA ALA A 380 36.96 4.72 -56.16
C ALA A 380 36.42 4.33 -57.55
N GLY A 381 35.48 5.15 -58.07
CA GLY A 381 34.94 5.15 -59.44
C GLY A 381 33.45 5.52 -59.39
N ASP A 382 33.05 6.78 -59.61
CA ASP A 382 32.87 7.50 -60.89
C ASP A 382 31.56 7.14 -61.63
N GLU A 383 30.75 8.20 -61.84
CA GLU A 383 29.78 8.44 -62.96
C GLU A 383 28.60 7.44 -63.08
N ASP A 384 27.38 7.72 -63.53
CA ASP A 384 26.84 8.78 -64.38
C ASP A 384 25.29 8.75 -64.33
N GLU A 385 24.67 9.86 -64.76
CA GLU A 385 23.38 10.08 -65.44
C GLU A 385 22.14 9.14 -65.36
N GLY A 386 20.96 9.79 -65.39
CA GLY A 386 19.75 9.26 -66.07
C GLY A 386 18.46 9.28 -65.24
N ASP A 387 17.72 10.39 -65.10
CA ASP A 387 16.73 10.94 -66.06
C ASP A 387 15.29 10.38 -65.91
N ARG A 388 14.32 11.31 -65.99
CA ARG A 388 12.84 11.18 -66.14
C ARG A 388 12.04 10.55 -64.99
N GLY A 389 10.95 11.13 -64.51
CA GLY A 389 10.21 12.30 -64.98
C GLY A 389 8.87 12.43 -64.25
N PHE A 390 8.30 13.65 -64.32
CA PHE A 390 6.88 14.02 -64.39
C PHE A 390 5.80 13.07 -63.79
N GLY A 391 4.83 13.52 -63.00
CA GLY A 391 4.36 14.88 -62.84
C GLY A 391 3.05 14.98 -62.03
N ARG A 392 2.85 16.20 -61.54
CA ARG A 392 1.60 16.97 -61.42
C ARG A 392 0.43 16.46 -60.56
N ARG A 393 0.10 17.33 -59.58
CA ARG A 393 -1.19 18.05 -59.33
C ARG A 393 -2.45 17.18 -59.18
N GLY A 394 -3.32 17.32 -58.18
CA GLY A 394 -3.49 18.33 -57.14
C GLY A 394 -4.96 18.39 -56.69
N ARG A 395 -5.20 19.11 -55.59
CA ARG A 395 -6.46 19.78 -55.17
C ARG A 395 -7.68 18.96 -54.68
N LYS A 396 -7.94 19.18 -53.37
CA LYS A 396 -9.13 19.82 -52.73
C LYS A 396 -10.52 19.15 -52.77
N LYS A 397 -11.05 19.00 -51.53
CA LYS A 397 -12.31 19.53 -50.94
C LYS A 397 -13.44 18.54 -50.58
N ARG A 398 -13.79 18.61 -49.28
CA ARG A 398 -15.11 18.78 -48.62
C ARG A 398 -16.12 17.63 -48.49
N GLY A 399 -16.74 17.64 -47.29
CA GLY A 399 -18.00 16.97 -46.88
C GLY A 399 -17.71 16.02 -45.71
N GLY A 400 -18.14 16.19 -44.46
CA GLY A 400 -19.34 16.81 -43.91
C GLY A 400 -20.39 15.72 -43.63
N VAL A 401 -20.73 15.47 -42.35
CA VAL A 401 -22.11 15.26 -41.80
C VAL A 401 -22.08 14.57 -40.42
N LYS A 402 -22.91 15.14 -39.54
CA LYS A 402 -23.32 14.75 -38.17
C LYS A 402 -24.06 13.40 -38.09
N ARG A 403 -24.14 12.84 -36.87
CA ARG A 403 -25.38 12.50 -36.10
C ARG A 403 -24.93 11.95 -34.73
N ARG A 404 -25.26 12.66 -33.64
CA ARG A 404 -26.46 12.55 -32.77
C ARG A 404 -26.40 11.35 -31.85
#